data_AF-A0A7V6MHY2-F1
#
_entry.id   AF-A0A7V6MHY2-F1
#
_cell.length_a   1.000
_cell.length_b   1.000
_cell.length_c   1.000
_cell.angle_alpha   90.00
_cell.angle_beta   90.00
_cell.angle_gamma   90.00
#
_symmetry.space_group_name_H-M   'P 1'
#
loop_
_entity.id
_entity.type
_entity.pdbx_description
1 polymer ?
#
loop_
_entity_poly.entity_id
_entity_poly.type
_entity_poly.pdbx_seq_one_letter_code
_entity_poly.pdbx_strand_id
1 'polypeptide(L)'
;MLTRQKWTISMITFLIITLILPCFLIAPVLAEQEKVSIDVRNADIRDVLSAVAVNMDKNIIFAGQSVRISVNLQDVDAETALDYVLNIGGFEYIDDGSALIVGQKNSLSQDFYDQISITKLTLKYITSDIISEQIDVLGLPVKKIVLENNPNVIWIQGLPREINKIKDLISMLDSSENFTDQSGETTLLTPLTMKYIRADQLNSIIVEMGLARGIVLESNPMTLWIHGSSFTVSQIQAVQNNVDIPENSYSDSTSITPVKLIYLTTDEIILILNQLELDVDVLTFEKSLKTLWIKGSAEAINTAKDIIKKFDIKDYSNDKVFFVYNTVNITAQELENRIRNLNLNNVDINYLNYPQFSKSLIIQCPTDYKLFLMSYINELDVVTEKIKVPIDYSNEPSGRSYLKNRLNLIVDLTGIPSSSFKITNSVSRDGGHYYIMYLEETPENIKLVKEYIKYIDNPLSD
;
A
#
# COMPACT_ATOMS: atom_id res chain seq x y z
N MET A 1 -32.98 23.20 31.20
CA MET A 1 -32.77 23.74 32.56
C MET A 1 -33.71 22.97 33.49
N LEU A 2 -33.12 22.23 34.45
CA LEU A 2 -33.75 21.61 35.65
C LEU A 2 -34.79 20.49 35.39
N THR A 3 -34.80 19.32 36.04
CA THR A 3 -34.06 18.70 37.16
C THR A 3 -34.54 17.23 37.23
N ARG A 4 -33.64 16.23 37.36
CA ARG A 4 -33.36 15.46 38.61
C ARG A 4 -34.64 15.04 39.39
N GLN A 5 -34.80 13.81 39.86
CA GLN A 5 -33.93 13.24 40.89
C GLN A 5 -34.29 11.78 41.22
N LYS A 6 -33.26 10.97 41.44
CA LYS A 6 -33.28 9.62 42.03
C LYS A 6 -33.82 9.63 43.47
N TRP A 7 -34.47 8.54 43.89
CA TRP A 7 -34.55 8.13 45.29
C TRP A 7 -34.10 6.68 45.44
N THR A 8 -33.06 6.54 46.28
CA THR A 8 -32.51 5.33 46.89
C THR A 8 -33.33 4.92 48.12
N ILE A 9 -33.27 3.63 48.51
CA ILE A 9 -33.30 3.01 49.87
C ILE A 9 -33.63 1.51 49.60
N SER A 10 -32.69 0.57 49.59
CA SER A 10 -31.89 -0.03 50.67
C SER A 10 -32.69 -0.87 51.69
N MET A 11 -32.33 -2.15 51.72
CA MET A 11 -32.29 -3.10 52.85
C MET A 11 -33.46 -4.07 53.15
N ILE A 12 -33.11 -5.35 52.91
CA ILE A 12 -33.37 -6.56 53.72
C ILE A 12 -34.69 -7.31 53.47
N THR A 13 -34.59 -8.35 52.65
CA THR A 13 -35.03 -9.71 53.03
C THR A 13 -34.00 -10.72 52.53
N PHE A 14 -33.29 -11.30 53.49
CA PHE A 14 -32.27 -12.33 53.34
C PHE A 14 -32.93 -13.65 53.73
N LEU A 15 -33.33 -14.51 52.77
CA LEU A 15 -33.40 -15.96 52.95
C LEU A 15 -33.80 -16.67 51.64
N ILE A 16 -32.92 -17.59 51.21
CA ILE A 16 -33.17 -18.77 50.37
C ILE A 16 -33.54 -18.50 48.89
N ILE A 17 -32.57 -18.68 48.00
CA ILE A 17 -32.60 -19.68 46.91
C ILE A 17 -31.14 -19.90 46.48
N THR A 18 -30.63 -21.06 46.87
CA THR A 18 -29.45 -21.76 46.33
C THR A 18 -29.73 -22.26 44.92
N LEU A 19 -28.66 -22.61 44.17
CA LEU A 19 -28.61 -23.21 42.83
C LEU A 19 -28.79 -22.16 41.69
N ILE A 20 -27.86 -21.87 40.79
CA ILE A 20 -26.79 -22.66 40.14
C ILE A 20 -25.67 -21.67 39.77
N LEU A 21 -24.47 -21.90 40.32
CA LEU A 21 -23.21 -21.38 39.80
C LEU A 21 -22.74 -22.41 38.75
N PRO A 22 -22.55 -22.09 37.47
CA PRO A 22 -21.84 -23.01 36.60
C PRO A 22 -20.36 -22.91 36.98
N CYS A 23 -19.95 -23.82 37.89
CA CYS A 23 -18.57 -24.24 37.98
C CYS A 23 -18.09 -24.60 36.58
N PHE A 24 -17.12 -23.84 36.09
CA PHE A 24 -16.15 -24.31 35.10
C PHE A 24 -15.50 -25.59 35.65
N LEU A 25 -16.14 -26.73 35.41
CA LEU A 25 -15.50 -28.02 35.44
C LEU A 25 -14.78 -28.15 34.11
N ILE A 26 -13.48 -27.87 34.12
CA ILE A 26 -12.55 -28.42 33.14
C ILE A 26 -12.59 -29.92 33.39
N ALA A 27 -13.50 -30.62 32.70
CA ALA A 27 -13.33 -32.04 32.48
C ALA A 27 -12.04 -32.17 31.65
N PRO A 28 -11.07 -33.00 32.04
CA PRO A 28 -10.13 -33.48 31.05
C PRO A 28 -10.99 -34.15 29.98
N VAL A 29 -10.96 -33.63 28.76
CA VAL A 29 -11.40 -34.37 27.59
C VAL A 29 -10.54 -35.63 27.61
N LEU A 30 -11.11 -36.74 28.10
CA LEU A 30 -10.59 -38.05 27.75
C LEU A 30 -10.74 -38.10 26.25
N ALA A 31 -9.61 -38.11 25.54
CA ALA A 31 -9.57 -38.45 24.14
C ALA A 31 -10.32 -39.77 23.99
N GLU A 32 -11.45 -39.75 23.31
CA GLU A 32 -12.16 -40.96 22.93
C GLU A 32 -11.21 -41.68 21.97
N GLN A 33 -10.53 -42.73 22.43
CA GLN A 33 -9.67 -43.54 21.57
C GLN A 33 -10.56 -44.16 20.49
N GLU A 34 -10.40 -43.70 19.25
CA GLU A 34 -11.16 -44.22 18.13
C GLU A 34 -10.75 -45.68 17.88
N LYS A 35 -11.69 -46.58 18.18
CA LYS A 35 -11.49 -48.02 18.03
C LYS A 35 -11.96 -48.48 16.66
N VAL A 36 -11.12 -49.27 16.01
CA VAL A 36 -11.28 -49.80 14.67
C VAL A 36 -11.85 -51.22 14.73
N SER A 37 -12.96 -51.45 14.04
CA SER A 37 -13.54 -52.78 13.82
C SER A 37 -13.73 -53.01 12.32
N ILE A 38 -13.03 -54.00 11.76
CA ILE A 38 -12.99 -54.28 10.32
C ILE A 38 -13.03 -55.79 10.11
N ASP A 39 -13.96 -56.28 9.28
CA ASP A 39 -13.96 -57.67 8.79
C ASP A 39 -13.88 -57.66 7.26
N VAL A 40 -12.72 -58.01 6.73
CA VAL A 40 -12.43 -58.03 5.30
C VAL A 40 -11.79 -59.34 4.91
N ARG A 41 -12.24 -59.91 3.79
CA ARG A 41 -11.73 -61.17 3.25
C ARG A 41 -11.18 -60.95 1.85
N ASN A 42 -9.95 -61.37 1.65
CA ASN A 42 -9.25 -61.28 0.38
C ASN A 42 -9.34 -59.86 -0.22
N ALA A 43 -9.12 -58.82 0.58
CA ALA A 43 -9.15 -57.42 0.16
C ALA A 43 -7.74 -56.93 -0.23
N ASP A 44 -7.66 -55.92 -1.09
CA ASP A 44 -6.37 -55.28 -1.40
C ASP A 44 -5.86 -54.53 -0.15
N ILE A 45 -4.59 -54.72 0.21
CA ILE A 45 -4.03 -54.08 1.39
C ILE A 45 -4.17 -52.55 1.38
N ARG A 46 -4.18 -51.91 0.21
CA ARG A 46 -4.37 -50.46 0.09
C ARG A 46 -5.77 -50.02 0.54
N ASP A 47 -6.78 -50.84 0.24
CA ASP A 47 -8.17 -50.56 0.63
C ASP A 47 -8.33 -50.72 2.15
N VAL A 48 -7.70 -51.75 2.72
CA VAL A 48 -7.72 -52.00 4.17
C VAL A 48 -6.96 -50.90 4.93
N LEU A 49 -5.78 -50.51 4.44
CA LEU A 49 -5.00 -49.42 5.01
C LEU A 49 -5.76 -48.09 4.95
N SER A 50 -6.44 -47.80 3.83
CA SER A 50 -7.27 -46.60 3.70
C SER A 50 -8.41 -46.59 4.73
N ALA A 51 -9.04 -47.73 4.99
CA ALA A 51 -10.11 -47.85 5.99
C ALA A 51 -9.60 -47.64 7.43
N VAL A 52 -8.36 -48.06 7.73
CA VAL A 52 -7.72 -47.80 9.03
C VAL A 52 -7.34 -46.31 9.14
N ALA A 53 -6.77 -45.74 8.07
CA ALA A 53 -6.30 -44.36 8.01
C ALA A 53 -7.40 -43.31 8.25
N VAL A 54 -8.64 -43.61 7.85
CA VAL A 54 -9.81 -42.75 8.11
C VAL A 54 -10.00 -42.47 9.59
N ASN A 55 -9.71 -43.43 10.47
CA ASN A 55 -9.81 -43.27 11.93
C ASN A 55 -8.51 -42.72 12.56
N MET A 56 -7.55 -42.28 11.74
CA MET A 56 -6.27 -41.71 12.18
C MET A 56 -6.06 -40.26 11.72
N ASP A 57 -6.98 -39.71 10.91
CA ASP A 57 -6.85 -38.40 10.24
C ASP A 57 -5.51 -38.21 9.50
N LYS A 58 -4.97 -39.30 8.93
CA LYS A 58 -3.68 -39.32 8.21
C LYS A 58 -3.84 -39.90 6.81
N ASN A 59 -3.08 -39.36 5.87
CA ASN A 59 -2.97 -39.93 4.52
C ASN A 59 -1.95 -41.06 4.48
N ILE A 60 -2.23 -42.15 3.75
CA ILE A 60 -1.27 -43.24 3.53
C ILE A 60 -0.72 -43.20 2.10
N ILE A 61 0.60 -43.20 1.98
CA ILE A 61 1.32 -43.33 0.71
C ILE A 61 1.92 -44.75 0.65
N PHE A 62 1.36 -45.61 -0.20
CA PHE A 62 1.80 -46.99 -0.33
C PHE A 62 2.86 -47.16 -1.43
N ALA A 63 4.09 -47.44 -1.03
CA ALA A 63 5.26 -47.64 -1.89
C ALA A 63 5.68 -49.13 -1.89
N GLY A 64 4.80 -50.00 -2.39
CA GLY A 64 5.04 -51.44 -2.45
C GLY A 64 4.21 -52.14 -3.52
N GLN A 65 4.44 -53.44 -3.71
CA GLN A 65 3.55 -54.27 -4.53
C GLN A 65 2.27 -54.58 -3.74
N SER A 66 1.11 -54.45 -4.38
CA SER A 66 -0.18 -54.78 -3.74
C SER A 66 -0.23 -56.26 -3.38
N VAL A 67 -0.68 -56.54 -2.16
CA VAL A 67 -0.93 -57.88 -1.61
C VAL A 67 -2.39 -57.96 -1.17
N ARG A 68 -3.02 -59.12 -1.34
CA ARG A 68 -4.36 -59.35 -0.81
C ARG A 68 -4.30 -59.96 0.57
N ILE A 69 -5.03 -59.38 1.51
CA ILE A 69 -5.05 -59.78 2.92
C ILE A 69 -6.47 -60.11 3.37
N SER A 70 -6.58 -60.90 4.43
CA SER A 70 -7.85 -61.14 5.13
C SER A 70 -7.63 -60.81 6.59
N VAL A 71 -8.42 -59.89 7.12
CA VAL A 71 -8.22 -59.28 8.44
C VAL A 71 -9.57 -59.19 9.13
N ASN A 72 -9.61 -59.60 10.39
CA ASN A 72 -10.73 -59.40 11.29
C ASN A 72 -10.21 -58.71 12.55
N LEU A 73 -10.59 -57.46 12.73
CA LEU A 73 -10.29 -56.62 13.89
C LEU A 73 -11.60 -56.25 14.55
N GLN A 74 -11.63 -56.32 15.88
CA GLN A 74 -12.77 -55.92 16.68
C GLN A 74 -12.28 -55.10 17.86
N ASP A 75 -12.75 -53.85 17.93
CA ASP A 75 -12.50 -52.95 19.05
C ASP A 75 -11.00 -52.67 19.32
N VAL A 76 -10.20 -52.48 18.26
CA VAL A 76 -8.73 -52.31 18.32
C VAL A 76 -8.33 -50.85 18.14
N ASP A 77 -7.37 -50.33 18.91
CA ASP A 77 -6.84 -48.97 18.71
C ASP A 77 -6.28 -48.77 17.29
N ALA A 78 -6.52 -47.62 16.67
CA ALA A 78 -6.18 -47.37 15.26
C ALA A 78 -4.69 -47.58 14.90
N GLU A 79 -3.77 -47.16 15.77
CA GLU A 79 -2.32 -47.41 15.61
C GLU A 79 -2.01 -48.91 15.66
N THR A 80 -2.62 -49.63 16.61
CA THR A 80 -2.43 -51.08 16.76
C THR A 80 -3.05 -51.83 15.57
N ALA A 81 -4.18 -51.36 15.05
CA ALA A 81 -4.83 -51.89 13.86
C ALA A 81 -3.94 -51.72 12.61
N LEU A 82 -3.30 -50.55 12.46
CA LEU A 82 -2.33 -50.29 11.40
C LEU A 82 -1.16 -51.26 11.48
N ASP A 83 -0.56 -51.42 12.67
CA ASP A 83 0.55 -52.34 12.90
C ASP A 83 0.19 -53.78 12.53
N TYR A 84 -1.00 -54.25 12.90
CA TYR A 84 -1.45 -55.60 12.55
C TYR A 84 -1.62 -55.78 11.04
N VAL A 85 -2.23 -54.82 10.36
CA VAL A 85 -2.43 -54.86 8.90
C VAL A 85 -1.09 -54.87 8.16
N LEU A 86 -0.15 -54.02 8.60
CA LEU A 86 1.18 -53.92 7.99
C LEU A 86 2.02 -55.18 8.22
N ASN A 87 2.01 -55.73 9.43
CA ASN A 87 2.73 -56.96 9.76
C ASN A 87 2.21 -58.17 8.95
N ILE A 88 0.90 -58.29 8.73
CA ILE A 88 0.31 -59.35 7.89
C ILE A 88 0.77 -59.21 6.44
N GLY A 89 0.89 -57.98 5.93
CA GLY A 89 1.38 -57.70 4.58
C GLY A 89 2.90 -57.75 4.42
N GLY A 90 3.67 -57.80 5.52
CA GLY A 90 5.14 -57.73 5.49
C GLY A 90 5.69 -56.32 5.20
N PHE A 91 4.94 -55.29 5.59
CA PHE A 91 5.29 -53.88 5.41
C PHE A 91 5.63 -53.22 6.75
N GLU A 92 6.38 -52.13 6.70
CA GLU A 92 6.57 -51.18 7.80
C GLU A 92 6.10 -49.79 7.34
N TYR A 93 6.02 -48.85 8.28
CA TYR A 93 5.67 -47.48 7.96
C TYR A 93 6.63 -46.48 8.61
N ILE A 94 6.73 -45.31 8.00
CA ILE A 94 7.38 -44.13 8.56
C ILE A 94 6.34 -43.02 8.64
N ASP A 95 6.30 -42.35 9.77
CA ASP A 95 5.43 -41.20 10.02
C ASP A 95 6.21 -39.90 9.78
N ASP A 96 5.81 -39.16 8.73
CA ASP A 96 6.37 -37.84 8.37
C ASP A 96 5.51 -36.68 8.90
N GLY A 97 4.59 -36.96 9.85
CA GLY A 97 3.71 -35.98 10.47
C GLY A 97 2.53 -35.51 9.61
N SER A 98 2.66 -35.54 8.27
CA SER A 98 1.58 -35.22 7.31
C SER A 98 1.00 -36.45 6.60
N ALA A 99 1.79 -37.52 6.46
CA ALA A 99 1.40 -38.77 5.83
C ALA A 99 2.21 -39.94 6.40
N LEU A 100 1.63 -41.14 6.31
CA LEU A 100 2.27 -42.41 6.65
C LEU A 100 2.78 -43.06 5.36
N ILE A 101 4.10 -43.20 5.25
CA ILE A 101 4.72 -43.85 4.08
C ILE A 101 4.89 -45.33 4.41
N VAL A 102 4.17 -46.18 3.68
CA VAL A 102 4.15 -47.63 3.88
C VAL A 102 4.98 -48.31 2.79
N GLY A 103 5.89 -49.20 3.18
CA GLY A 103 6.79 -49.89 2.25
C GLY A 103 7.33 -51.19 2.82
N GLN A 104 8.04 -51.98 2.00
CA GLN A 104 8.60 -53.25 2.48
C GLN A 104 9.74 -52.97 3.45
N LYS A 105 9.83 -53.78 4.51
CA LYS A 105 10.83 -53.66 5.58
C LYS A 105 12.28 -53.49 5.08
N ASN A 106 12.61 -54.10 3.94
CA ASN A 106 13.96 -54.04 3.37
C ASN A 106 14.17 -52.85 2.41
N SER A 107 13.11 -52.26 1.84
CA SER A 107 13.23 -51.14 0.90
C SER A 107 13.21 -49.78 1.60
N LEU A 108 12.39 -49.64 2.66
CA LEU A 108 12.27 -48.41 3.43
C LEU A 108 13.60 -47.98 4.09
N SER A 109 14.41 -48.95 4.54
CA SER A 109 15.69 -48.69 5.21
C SER A 109 16.86 -48.43 4.25
N GLN A 110 16.70 -48.65 2.94
CA GLN A 110 17.80 -48.56 1.99
C GLN A 110 17.62 -47.36 1.06
N ASP A 111 16.41 -47.17 0.53
CA ASP A 111 16.10 -46.06 -0.38
C ASP A 111 16.10 -44.68 0.31
N PHE A 112 15.89 -44.63 1.64
CA PHE A 112 15.87 -43.38 2.42
C PHE A 112 17.27 -42.97 2.91
N TYR A 113 18.08 -43.91 3.40
CA TYR A 113 19.44 -43.61 3.88
C TYR A 113 20.39 -43.25 2.74
N ASP A 114 20.16 -43.78 1.54
CA ASP A 114 20.90 -43.40 0.32
C ASP A 114 20.62 -41.95 -0.12
N GLN A 115 19.54 -41.32 0.38
CA GLN A 115 19.23 -39.91 0.10
C GLN A 115 19.81 -38.94 1.12
N ILE A 116 20.16 -39.42 2.33
CA ILE A 116 20.74 -38.56 3.37
C ILE A 116 22.18 -38.21 2.98
N SER A 117 22.40 -36.94 2.68
CA SER A 117 23.70 -36.43 2.25
C SER A 117 24.35 -35.60 3.35
N ILE A 118 25.67 -35.73 3.50
CA ILE A 118 26.46 -34.83 4.33
C ILE A 118 27.05 -33.74 3.44
N THR A 119 26.71 -32.48 3.72
CA THR A 119 27.20 -31.32 2.97
C THR A 119 27.98 -30.38 3.88
N LYS A 120 29.18 -30.00 3.45
CA LYS A 120 29.97 -28.92 4.06
C LYS A 120 29.49 -27.58 3.52
N LEU A 121 29.11 -26.66 4.41
CA LEU A 121 28.73 -25.30 4.08
C LEU A 121 29.75 -24.34 4.69
N THR A 122 30.27 -23.43 3.86
CA THR A 122 31.30 -22.46 4.28
C THR A 122 30.66 -21.08 4.32
N LEU A 123 30.83 -20.39 5.43
CA LEU A 123 30.27 -19.08 5.75
C LEU A 123 31.35 -18.01 5.61
N LYS A 124 30.98 -16.79 5.22
CA LYS A 124 31.92 -15.68 5.00
C LYS A 124 31.85 -14.59 6.05
N TYR A 125 30.65 -14.26 6.51
CA TYR A 125 30.34 -13.10 7.33
C TYR A 125 29.69 -13.49 8.66
N ILE A 126 28.98 -14.62 8.73
CA ILE A 126 28.33 -15.12 9.95
C ILE A 126 28.96 -16.42 10.48
N THR A 127 28.74 -16.70 11.76
CA THR A 127 29.25 -17.92 12.40
C THR A 127 28.27 -19.09 12.29
N SER A 128 28.81 -20.30 12.43
CA SER A 128 28.07 -21.57 12.44
C SER A 128 27.05 -21.65 13.56
N ASP A 129 27.29 -20.98 14.68
CA ASP A 129 26.38 -20.98 15.84
C ASP A 129 25.09 -20.23 15.54
N ILE A 130 25.20 -19.06 14.90
CA ILE A 130 24.05 -18.27 14.47
C ILE A 130 23.21 -19.06 13.48
N ILE A 131 23.84 -19.66 12.46
CA ILE A 131 23.12 -20.51 11.50
C ILE A 131 22.48 -21.71 12.20
N SER A 132 23.16 -22.32 13.17
CA SER A 132 22.63 -23.45 13.92
C SER A 132 21.36 -23.08 14.69
N GLU A 133 21.32 -21.90 15.32
CA GLU A 133 20.13 -21.38 16.01
C GLU A 133 18.98 -21.13 15.02
N GLN A 134 19.26 -20.54 13.86
CA GLN A 134 18.23 -20.30 12.83
C GLN A 134 17.65 -21.58 12.24
N ILE A 135 18.47 -22.63 12.11
CA ILE A 135 18.00 -23.95 11.68
C ILE A 135 17.01 -24.53 12.70
N ASP A 136 17.27 -24.32 14.00
CA ASP A 136 16.36 -24.75 15.07
C ASP A 136 15.06 -23.94 15.08
N VAL A 137 15.14 -22.62 14.87
CA VAL A 137 13.97 -21.73 14.72
C VAL A 137 13.07 -22.18 13.57
N LEU A 138 13.66 -22.58 12.43
CA LEU A 138 12.92 -23.13 11.30
C LEU A 138 12.36 -24.55 11.54
N GLY A 139 12.81 -25.25 12.59
CA GLY A 139 12.38 -26.61 12.90
C GLY A 139 12.79 -27.65 11.84
N LEU A 140 13.92 -27.44 11.15
CA LEU A 140 14.40 -28.38 10.13
C LEU A 140 15.01 -29.63 10.80
N PRO A 141 14.60 -30.86 10.44
CA PRO A 141 15.03 -32.09 11.09
C PRO A 141 16.40 -32.57 10.57
N VAL A 142 17.43 -31.74 10.69
CA VAL A 142 18.79 -32.04 10.23
C VAL A 142 19.75 -32.31 11.39
N LYS A 143 20.76 -33.14 11.15
CA LYS A 143 21.89 -33.28 12.07
C LYS A 143 22.98 -32.26 11.73
N LYS A 144 23.31 -31.44 12.72
CA LYS A 144 24.30 -30.36 12.61
C LYS A 144 25.60 -30.78 13.27
N ILE A 145 26.72 -30.52 12.61
CA ILE A 145 28.06 -30.72 13.15
C ILE A 145 28.81 -29.38 13.04
N VAL A 146 29.04 -28.77 14.20
CA VAL A 146 29.76 -27.50 14.37
C VAL A 146 31.12 -27.78 15.01
N LEU A 147 32.16 -27.07 14.56
CA LEU A 147 33.51 -27.20 15.10
C LEU A 147 33.89 -25.89 15.78
N GLU A 148 34.13 -25.91 17.09
CA GLU A 148 34.52 -24.70 17.86
C GLU A 148 35.75 -24.00 17.27
N ASN A 149 36.72 -24.77 16.78
CA ASN A 149 37.95 -24.25 16.18
C ASN A 149 37.78 -23.75 14.74
N ASN A 150 36.59 -23.87 14.15
CA ASN A 150 36.30 -23.41 12.79
C ASN A 150 34.86 -22.87 12.69
N PRO A 151 34.60 -21.68 13.26
CA PRO A 151 33.26 -21.10 13.36
C PRO A 151 32.67 -20.69 12.00
N ASN A 152 33.45 -20.73 10.92
CA ASN A 152 33.00 -20.34 9.58
C ASN A 152 32.56 -21.56 8.74
N VAL A 153 32.49 -22.74 9.34
CA VAL A 153 32.10 -23.97 8.64
C VAL A 153 31.07 -24.72 9.46
N ILE A 154 29.96 -25.08 8.82
CA ILE A 154 28.95 -25.98 9.38
C ILE A 154 28.78 -27.18 8.45
N TRP A 155 28.72 -28.37 9.04
CA TRP A 155 28.42 -29.60 8.33
C TRP A 155 26.98 -30.01 8.64
N ILE A 156 26.21 -30.24 7.60
CA ILE A 156 24.79 -30.59 7.70
C ILE A 156 24.58 -31.97 7.09
N GLN A 157 23.94 -32.85 7.86
CA GLN A 157 23.48 -34.14 7.40
C GLN A 157 21.94 -34.14 7.40
N GLY A 158 21.35 -34.36 6.23
CA GLY A 158 19.89 -34.35 6.05
C GLY A 158 19.50 -34.70 4.62
N LEU A 159 18.22 -34.56 4.31
CA LEU A 159 17.69 -34.77 2.97
C LEU A 159 18.11 -33.62 2.04
N PRO A 160 18.25 -33.85 0.72
CA PRO A 160 18.69 -32.81 -0.22
C PRO A 160 17.77 -31.57 -0.22
N ARG A 161 16.46 -31.76 0.00
CA ARG A 161 15.48 -30.68 0.15
C ARG A 161 15.80 -29.77 1.33
N GLU A 162 16.09 -30.34 2.50
CA GLU A 162 16.42 -29.59 3.72
C GLU A 162 17.73 -28.83 3.56
N ILE A 163 18.73 -29.50 2.98
CA ILE A 163 20.04 -28.89 2.68
C ILE A 163 19.87 -27.68 1.76
N ASN A 164 18.97 -27.75 0.77
CA ASN A 164 18.69 -26.61 -0.10
C ASN A 164 18.01 -25.46 0.67
N LYS A 165 17.08 -25.73 1.59
CA LYS A 165 16.51 -24.69 2.46
C LYS A 165 17.55 -24.04 3.37
N ILE A 166 18.53 -24.80 3.85
CA ILE A 166 19.64 -24.27 4.64
C ILE A 166 20.58 -23.42 3.78
N LYS A 167 20.78 -23.79 2.50
CA LYS A 167 21.51 -22.92 1.56
C LYS A 167 20.76 -21.62 1.30
N ASP A 168 19.43 -21.66 1.16
CA ASP A 168 18.60 -20.45 1.03
C ASP A 168 18.75 -19.56 2.27
N LEU A 169 18.66 -20.15 3.47
CA LEU A 169 18.89 -19.48 4.76
C LEU A 169 20.27 -18.80 4.81
N ILE A 170 21.34 -19.54 4.47
CA ILE A 170 22.69 -18.99 4.43
C ILE A 170 22.78 -17.86 3.41
N SER A 171 22.18 -17.98 2.23
CA SER A 171 22.23 -16.92 1.22
C SER A 171 21.53 -15.62 1.66
N MET A 172 20.54 -15.74 2.57
CA MET A 172 19.78 -14.62 3.13
C MET A 172 20.52 -13.96 4.31
N LEU A 173 21.26 -14.74 5.10
CA LEU A 173 21.90 -14.27 6.33
C LEU A 173 23.41 -13.98 6.18
N ASP A 174 24.13 -14.75 5.36
CA ASP A 174 25.59 -14.66 5.17
C ASP A 174 25.96 -13.56 4.17
N SER A 175 25.60 -12.31 4.50
CA SER A 175 25.89 -11.12 3.72
C SER A 175 26.73 -10.12 4.53
N SER A 176 27.50 -9.29 3.83
CA SER A 176 28.30 -8.24 4.49
C SER A 176 27.45 -7.19 5.21
N GLU A 177 26.22 -6.96 4.75
CA GLU A 177 25.29 -5.98 5.32
C GLU A 177 24.78 -6.44 6.69
N ASN A 178 24.49 -7.73 6.83
CA ASN A 178 24.04 -8.35 8.09
C ASN A 178 25.15 -8.43 9.16
N PHE A 179 26.41 -8.25 8.77
CA PHE A 179 27.56 -8.18 9.69
C PHE A 179 27.77 -6.77 10.27
N THR A 180 27.33 -5.74 9.54
CA THR A 180 27.58 -4.32 9.87
C THR A 180 26.54 -3.67 10.77
N ASP A 181 25.42 -4.32 11.06
CA ASP A 181 24.45 -3.84 12.06
C ASP A 181 25.05 -3.97 13.46
N GLN A 182 25.81 -2.94 13.84
CA GLN A 182 26.54 -2.74 15.08
C GLN A 182 25.61 -2.59 16.30
N SER A 183 24.92 -3.66 16.66
CA SER A 183 24.34 -3.82 18.01
C SER A 183 24.65 -5.19 18.64
N GLY A 184 25.24 -6.13 17.89
CA GLY A 184 25.49 -7.48 18.39
C GLY A 184 24.22 -8.33 18.55
N GLU A 185 23.06 -7.82 18.17
CA GLU A 185 21.83 -8.60 18.04
C GLU A 185 21.72 -9.06 16.59
N THR A 186 22.06 -10.32 16.34
CA THR A 186 21.67 -11.00 15.11
C THR A 186 20.15 -11.09 15.08
N THR A 187 19.50 -10.36 14.16
CA THR A 187 18.05 -10.40 14.03
C THR A 187 17.60 -11.79 13.61
N LEU A 188 16.94 -12.50 14.52
CA LEU A 188 16.36 -13.81 14.25
C LEU A 188 15.27 -13.69 13.15
N LEU A 189 15.05 -14.79 12.42
CA LEU A 189 13.92 -14.85 11.50
C LEU A 189 12.61 -14.61 12.24
N THR A 190 11.79 -13.71 11.72
CA THR A 190 10.45 -13.44 12.25
C THR A 190 9.44 -14.31 11.50
N PRO A 191 8.66 -15.16 12.20
CA PRO A 191 7.59 -15.91 11.55
C PRO A 191 6.37 -15.02 11.31
N LEU A 192 5.83 -15.09 10.10
CA LEU A 192 4.59 -14.44 9.71
C LEU A 192 3.59 -15.50 9.27
N THR A 193 2.57 -15.75 10.09
CA THR A 193 1.56 -16.79 9.83
C THR A 193 0.36 -16.21 9.09
N MET A 194 0.00 -16.83 7.98
CA MET A 194 -1.13 -16.49 7.13
C MET A 194 -2.40 -17.23 7.57
N LYS A 195 -3.57 -16.66 7.26
CA LYS A 195 -4.88 -17.27 7.57
C LYS A 195 -5.64 -17.73 6.33
N TYR A 196 -5.55 -16.99 5.23
CA TYR A 196 -6.38 -17.17 4.03
C TYR A 196 -5.55 -17.50 2.80
N ILE A 197 -4.34 -16.95 2.68
CA ILE A 197 -3.41 -17.24 1.57
C ILE A 197 -2.24 -18.11 2.01
N ARG A 198 -1.54 -18.75 1.07
CA ARG A 198 -0.30 -19.47 1.36
C ARG A 198 0.89 -18.52 1.46
N ALA A 199 1.89 -18.91 2.24
CA ALA A 199 3.09 -18.11 2.47
C ALA A 199 3.91 -17.86 1.19
N ASP A 200 3.87 -18.77 0.21
CA ASP A 200 4.55 -18.61 -1.08
C ASP A 200 3.86 -17.59 -2.00
N GLN A 201 2.54 -17.46 -1.91
CA GLN A 201 1.79 -16.40 -2.60
C GLN A 201 2.20 -15.04 -2.06
N LEU A 202 2.21 -14.86 -0.72
CA LEU A 202 2.72 -13.63 -0.11
C LEU A 202 4.18 -13.38 -0.48
N ASN A 203 5.03 -14.41 -0.43
CA ASN A 203 6.45 -14.29 -0.78
C ASN A 203 6.64 -13.77 -2.22
N SER A 204 5.81 -14.24 -3.15
CA SER A 204 5.85 -13.79 -4.55
C SER A 204 5.46 -12.32 -4.66
N ILE A 205 4.36 -11.91 -3.99
CA ILE A 205 3.88 -10.53 -3.96
C ILE A 205 4.94 -9.58 -3.41
N ILE A 206 5.55 -9.90 -2.25
CA ILE A 206 6.54 -9.01 -1.64
C ILE A 206 7.82 -8.90 -2.49
N VAL A 207 8.24 -9.97 -3.16
CA VAL A 207 9.39 -9.95 -4.07
C VAL A 207 9.10 -9.06 -5.27
N GLU A 208 7.91 -9.13 -5.83
CA GLU A 208 7.49 -8.26 -6.93
C GLU A 208 7.33 -6.79 -6.50
N MET A 209 7.01 -6.54 -5.23
CA MET A 209 7.07 -5.20 -4.61
C MET A 209 8.50 -4.68 -4.40
N GLY A 210 9.52 -5.51 -4.64
CA GLY A 210 10.92 -5.18 -4.38
C GLY A 210 11.31 -5.27 -2.91
N LEU A 211 10.51 -5.92 -2.07
CA LEU A 211 10.84 -6.20 -0.68
C LEU A 211 11.72 -7.46 -0.60
N ALA A 212 12.39 -7.62 0.55
CA ALA A 212 13.27 -8.75 0.80
C ALA A 212 12.49 -10.08 0.78
N ARG A 213 13.02 -11.07 0.06
CA ARG A 213 12.42 -12.41 -0.02
C ARG A 213 12.44 -13.11 1.34
N GLY A 214 11.40 -13.87 1.64
CA GLY A 214 11.32 -14.76 2.80
C GLY A 214 11.60 -16.23 2.47
N ILE A 215 11.66 -17.05 3.51
CA ILE A 215 11.76 -18.50 3.45
C ILE A 215 10.40 -19.11 3.73
N VAL A 216 9.96 -20.02 2.86
CA VAL A 216 8.75 -20.82 3.05
C VAL A 216 9.15 -22.28 3.17
N LEU A 217 8.62 -22.94 4.21
CA LEU A 217 8.83 -24.36 4.46
C LEU A 217 7.65 -25.15 3.91
N GLU A 218 7.92 -26.29 3.29
CA GLU A 218 6.85 -27.14 2.75
C GLU A 218 6.05 -27.84 3.85
N SER A 219 6.70 -28.16 4.97
CA SER A 219 6.05 -28.67 6.18
C SER A 219 5.15 -27.63 6.87
N ASN A 220 5.35 -26.34 6.58
CA ASN A 220 4.56 -25.24 7.13
C ASN A 220 4.26 -24.19 6.04
N PRO A 221 3.36 -24.49 5.10
CA PRO A 221 3.10 -23.65 3.94
C PRO A 221 2.33 -22.36 4.28
N MET A 222 1.86 -22.21 5.53
CA MET A 222 1.15 -21.02 6.00
C MET A 222 2.06 -20.02 6.72
N THR A 223 3.33 -20.34 6.93
CA THR A 223 4.26 -19.43 7.62
C THR A 223 5.37 -18.96 6.68
N LEU A 224 5.48 -17.63 6.56
CA LEU A 224 6.58 -16.96 5.86
C LEU A 224 7.61 -16.50 6.90
N TRP A 225 8.84 -16.96 6.77
CA TRP A 225 9.94 -16.54 7.63
C TRP A 225 10.70 -15.40 6.97
N ILE A 226 10.76 -14.25 7.63
CA ILE A 226 11.37 -13.03 7.09
C ILE A 226 12.56 -12.59 7.93
N HIS A 227 13.55 -12.01 7.26
CA HIS A 227 14.74 -11.43 7.88
C HIS A 227 14.77 -9.93 7.55
N GLY A 228 15.14 -9.13 8.54
CA GLY A 228 15.34 -7.70 8.39
C GLY A 228 15.01 -6.94 9.66
N SER A 229 15.22 -5.63 9.61
CA SER A 229 14.85 -4.71 10.68
C SER A 229 13.35 -4.75 11.00
N SER A 230 12.98 -4.25 12.18
CA SER A 230 11.56 -4.07 12.56
C SER A 230 10.78 -3.22 11.54
N PHE A 231 11.45 -2.30 10.85
CA PHE A 231 10.87 -1.53 9.76
C PHE A 231 10.55 -2.42 8.55
N THR A 232 11.50 -3.25 8.11
CA THR A 232 11.32 -4.19 6.99
C THR A 232 10.18 -5.18 7.28
N VAL A 233 10.15 -5.72 8.50
CA VAL A 233 9.09 -6.62 8.98
C VAL A 233 7.73 -5.92 8.94
N SER A 234 7.66 -4.68 9.41
CA SER A 234 6.41 -3.90 9.40
C SER A 234 5.90 -3.60 7.99
N GLN A 235 6.80 -3.36 7.02
CA GLN A 235 6.41 -3.19 5.62
C GLN A 235 5.79 -4.46 5.05
N ILE A 236 6.41 -5.62 5.28
CA ILE A 236 5.90 -6.91 4.81
C ILE A 236 4.56 -7.23 5.50
N GLN A 237 4.42 -6.93 6.80
CA GLN A 237 3.17 -7.16 7.52
C GLN A 237 2.04 -6.24 7.06
N ALA A 238 2.34 -5.00 6.66
CA ALA A 238 1.36 -4.14 6.01
C ALA A 238 0.86 -4.75 4.70
N VAL A 239 1.74 -5.36 3.90
CA VAL A 239 1.33 -6.09 2.69
C VAL A 239 0.45 -7.28 3.06
N GLN A 240 0.88 -8.09 4.03
CA GLN A 240 0.10 -9.22 4.54
C GLN A 240 -1.32 -8.79 4.90
N ASN A 241 -1.50 -7.73 5.70
CA ASN A 241 -2.82 -7.31 6.18
C ASN A 241 -3.78 -6.91 5.04
N ASN A 242 -3.25 -6.49 3.89
CA ASN A 242 -4.07 -6.13 2.73
C ASN A 242 -4.39 -7.33 1.82
N VAL A 243 -3.56 -8.38 1.85
CA VAL A 243 -3.67 -9.51 0.91
C VAL A 243 -4.13 -10.81 1.58
N ASP A 244 -3.86 -11.00 2.87
CA ASP A 244 -4.32 -12.14 3.67
C ASP A 244 -5.73 -11.87 4.23
N ILE A 245 -6.71 -11.85 3.33
CA ILE A 245 -8.13 -11.60 3.60
C ILE A 245 -9.00 -12.76 3.07
N PRO A 246 -10.20 -13.00 3.63
CA PRO A 246 -11.09 -14.10 3.20
C PRO A 246 -11.36 -14.14 1.69
N GLU A 247 -11.46 -12.98 1.06
CA GLU A 247 -11.75 -12.82 -0.37
C GLU A 247 -10.61 -13.32 -1.25
N ASN A 248 -9.39 -13.38 -0.71
CA ASN A 248 -8.21 -13.92 -1.37
C ASN A 248 -7.95 -15.38 -0.99
N SER A 249 -8.84 -15.99 -0.21
CA SER A 249 -8.74 -17.40 0.14
C SER A 249 -8.72 -18.27 -1.12
N TYR A 250 -7.85 -19.27 -1.06
CA TYR A 250 -7.37 -20.09 -2.16
C TYR A 250 -8.46 -20.49 -3.18
N SER A 251 -8.38 -19.93 -4.40
CA SER A 251 -8.96 -20.51 -5.61
C SER A 251 -7.82 -20.72 -6.61
N ASP A 252 -7.63 -21.94 -7.12
CA ASP A 252 -6.50 -22.33 -7.99
C ASP A 252 -6.40 -21.49 -9.27
N SER A 253 -7.41 -20.69 -9.60
CA SER A 253 -7.49 -19.88 -10.82
C SER A 253 -7.22 -18.40 -10.62
N THR A 254 -7.17 -17.89 -9.38
CA THR A 254 -6.97 -16.46 -9.11
C THR A 254 -5.52 -16.17 -8.74
N SER A 255 -4.88 -15.30 -9.51
CA SER A 255 -3.54 -14.79 -9.23
C SER A 255 -3.59 -13.29 -8.97
N ILE A 256 -2.69 -12.78 -8.15
CA ILE A 256 -2.46 -11.35 -7.96
C ILE A 256 -1.21 -11.02 -8.77
N THR A 257 -1.27 -10.00 -9.64
CA THR A 257 -0.16 -9.62 -10.50
C THR A 257 0.02 -8.11 -10.54
N PRO A 258 1.25 -7.60 -10.40
CA PRO A 258 1.55 -6.18 -10.56
C PRO A 258 1.67 -5.79 -12.02
N VAL A 259 1.19 -4.60 -12.31
CA VAL A 259 1.31 -3.91 -13.59
C VAL A 259 1.95 -2.56 -13.33
N LYS A 260 3.20 -2.41 -13.80
CA LYS A 260 3.94 -1.17 -13.69
C LYS A 260 3.49 -0.19 -14.78
N LEU A 261 3.11 1.01 -14.35
CA LEU A 261 2.67 2.11 -15.20
C LEU A 261 3.84 3.05 -15.47
N ILE A 262 3.87 3.64 -16.67
CA ILE A 262 4.91 4.56 -17.13
C ILE A 262 4.39 6.00 -17.09
N TYR A 263 3.24 6.27 -17.69
CA TYR A 263 2.72 7.61 -17.94
C TYR A 263 1.55 7.94 -17.02
N LEU A 264 0.54 7.07 -16.95
CA LEU A 264 -0.66 7.26 -16.13
C LEU A 264 -0.42 6.91 -14.66
N THR A 265 -1.29 7.40 -13.78
CA THR A 265 -1.37 7.02 -12.37
C THR A 265 -2.30 5.85 -12.16
N THR A 266 -2.19 5.18 -11.00
CA THR A 266 -3.12 4.10 -10.61
C THR A 266 -4.56 4.55 -10.63
N ASP A 267 -4.86 5.76 -10.16
CA ASP A 267 -6.24 6.27 -10.07
C ASP A 267 -6.85 6.49 -11.45
N GLU A 268 -6.08 7.03 -12.40
CA GLU A 268 -6.51 7.20 -13.79
C GLU A 268 -6.80 5.86 -14.47
N ILE A 269 -5.93 4.87 -14.28
CA ILE A 269 -6.14 3.54 -14.83
C ILE A 269 -7.35 2.84 -14.18
N ILE A 270 -7.56 2.99 -12.87
CA ILE A 270 -8.71 2.42 -12.17
C ILE A 270 -10.01 2.94 -12.75
N LEU A 271 -10.09 4.24 -13.04
CA LEU A 271 -11.27 4.82 -13.69
C LEU A 271 -11.54 4.19 -15.06
N ILE A 272 -10.49 3.94 -15.85
CA ILE A 272 -10.60 3.29 -17.17
C ILE A 272 -11.05 1.84 -17.00
N LEU A 273 -10.44 1.07 -16.10
CA LEU A 273 -10.78 -0.34 -15.89
C LEU A 273 -12.22 -0.50 -15.38
N ASN A 274 -12.67 0.37 -14.47
CA ASN A 274 -14.04 0.37 -13.96
C ASN A 274 -15.08 0.68 -15.05
N GLN A 275 -14.75 1.53 -16.02
CA GLN A 275 -15.63 1.82 -17.16
C GLN A 275 -15.74 0.66 -18.16
N LEU A 276 -14.76 -0.24 -18.17
CA LEU A 276 -14.68 -1.38 -19.09
C LEU A 276 -15.29 -2.66 -18.51
N GLU A 277 -15.79 -2.62 -17.26
CA GLU A 277 -16.46 -3.73 -16.57
C GLU A 277 -15.67 -5.05 -16.64
N LEU A 278 -14.35 -4.97 -16.46
CA LEU A 278 -13.48 -6.15 -16.50
C LEU A 278 -13.65 -7.00 -15.25
N ASP A 279 -13.59 -8.33 -15.41
CA ASP A 279 -13.59 -9.32 -14.33
C ASP A 279 -12.23 -9.40 -13.62
N VAL A 280 -11.75 -8.25 -13.13
CA VAL A 280 -10.52 -8.11 -12.34
C VAL A 280 -10.77 -7.24 -11.13
N ASP A 281 -10.33 -7.71 -9.97
CA ASP A 281 -10.29 -6.93 -8.75
C ASP A 281 -9.00 -6.09 -8.73
N VAL A 282 -9.10 -4.80 -8.43
CA VAL A 282 -7.92 -3.95 -8.25
C VAL A 282 -7.58 -3.84 -6.77
N LEU A 283 -6.34 -4.16 -6.44
CA LEU A 283 -5.73 -3.93 -5.13
C LEU A 283 -4.91 -2.63 -5.20
N THR A 284 -5.20 -1.69 -4.30
CA THR A 284 -4.45 -0.44 -4.17
C THR A 284 -3.64 -0.44 -2.89
N PHE A 285 -2.39 0.02 -2.99
CA PHE A 285 -1.54 0.26 -1.83
C PHE A 285 -1.26 1.77 -1.78
N GLU A 286 -1.43 2.39 -0.60
CA GLU A 286 -1.41 3.86 -0.41
C GLU A 286 -0.17 4.59 -0.97
N LYS A 287 0.92 3.88 -1.27
CA LYS A 287 2.20 4.45 -1.73
C LYS A 287 2.61 4.06 -3.16
N SER A 288 1.80 3.31 -3.91
CA SER A 288 2.20 2.79 -5.24
C SER A 288 1.53 3.51 -6.41
N LEU A 289 1.81 4.80 -6.62
CA LEU A 289 1.20 5.61 -7.70
C LEU A 289 1.44 5.08 -9.13
N LYS A 290 2.44 4.21 -9.31
CA LYS A 290 2.89 3.69 -10.62
C LYS A 290 2.87 2.16 -10.70
N THR A 291 2.33 1.48 -9.68
CA THR A 291 2.18 0.02 -9.72
C THR A 291 0.76 -0.32 -9.32
N LEU A 292 0.01 -0.84 -10.29
CA LEU A 292 -1.34 -1.32 -10.09
C LEU A 292 -1.29 -2.82 -9.80
N TRP A 293 -2.00 -3.29 -8.78
CA TRP A 293 -2.09 -4.71 -8.47
C TRP A 293 -3.46 -5.20 -8.91
N ILE A 294 -3.48 -6.16 -9.83
CA ILE A 294 -4.72 -6.73 -10.36
C ILE A 294 -4.83 -8.18 -9.96
N LYS A 295 -6.01 -8.57 -9.50
CA LYS A 295 -6.38 -9.93 -9.13
C LYS A 295 -7.46 -10.43 -10.08
N GLY A 296 -7.33 -11.67 -10.51
CA GLY A 296 -8.32 -12.32 -11.35
C GLY A 296 -7.80 -13.59 -11.96
N SER A 297 -8.56 -14.11 -12.93
CA SER A 297 -8.12 -15.23 -13.77
C SER A 297 -6.94 -14.81 -14.65
N ALA A 298 -6.12 -15.78 -15.06
CA ALA A 298 -5.01 -15.51 -15.98
C ALA A 298 -5.47 -14.82 -17.28
N GLU A 299 -6.66 -15.18 -17.78
CA GLU A 299 -7.26 -14.56 -18.97
C GLU A 299 -7.69 -13.11 -18.72
N ALA A 300 -8.37 -12.85 -17.61
CA ALA A 300 -8.81 -11.51 -17.24
C ALA A 300 -7.63 -10.57 -16.98
N ILE A 301 -6.57 -11.05 -16.31
CA ILE A 301 -5.33 -10.30 -16.07
C ILE A 301 -4.62 -9.96 -17.38
N ASN A 302 -4.54 -10.91 -18.33
CA ASN A 302 -3.92 -10.64 -19.62
C ASN A 302 -4.72 -9.60 -20.42
N THR A 303 -6.04 -9.69 -20.39
CA THR A 303 -6.92 -8.70 -21.01
C THR A 303 -6.73 -7.31 -20.40
N ALA A 304 -6.72 -7.22 -19.07
CA ALA A 304 -6.46 -5.98 -18.36
C ALA A 304 -5.08 -5.40 -18.71
N LYS A 305 -4.02 -6.23 -18.76
CA LYS A 305 -2.67 -5.79 -19.15
C LYS A 305 -2.63 -5.21 -20.56
N ASP A 306 -3.30 -5.83 -21.52
CA ASP A 306 -3.32 -5.36 -22.90
C ASP A 306 -4.11 -4.06 -23.06
N ILE A 307 -5.18 -3.88 -22.28
CA ILE A 307 -5.91 -2.61 -22.19
C ILE A 307 -5.02 -1.54 -21.57
N ILE A 308 -4.40 -1.81 -20.42
CA ILE A 308 -3.52 -0.85 -19.73
C ILE A 308 -2.41 -0.38 -20.66
N LYS A 309 -1.75 -1.27 -21.41
CA LYS A 309 -0.71 -0.88 -22.38
C LYS A 309 -1.19 0.08 -23.48
N LYS A 310 -2.46 0.01 -23.87
CA LYS A 310 -3.04 0.91 -24.89
C LYS A 310 -3.35 2.30 -24.34
N PHE A 311 -3.67 2.39 -23.06
CA PHE A 311 -4.01 3.65 -22.39
C PHE A 311 -2.81 4.30 -21.69
N ASP A 312 -1.86 3.52 -21.18
CA ASP A 312 -0.64 4.02 -20.54
C ASP A 312 0.38 4.48 -21.58
N ILE A 313 0.03 5.56 -22.29
CA ILE A 313 0.86 6.22 -23.28
C ILE A 313 1.05 7.70 -22.89
N LYS A 314 2.14 8.29 -23.39
CA LYS A 314 2.51 9.67 -23.07
C LYS A 314 1.42 10.68 -23.42
N ASP A 315 0.70 10.47 -24.52
CA ASP A 315 -0.30 11.43 -24.99
C ASP A 315 -1.53 11.51 -24.07
N TYR A 316 -1.73 10.52 -23.20
CA TYR A 316 -2.82 10.51 -22.23
C TYR A 316 -2.36 10.89 -20.82
N SER A 317 -1.08 11.19 -20.61
CA SER A 317 -0.63 11.68 -19.30
C SER A 317 -1.26 13.05 -19.01
N ASN A 318 -1.86 13.20 -17.83
CA ASN A 318 -2.34 14.48 -17.34
C ASN A 318 -1.19 15.33 -16.79
N ASP A 319 -0.10 15.42 -17.56
CA ASP A 319 1.07 16.20 -17.19
C ASP A 319 0.70 17.67 -17.24
N LYS A 320 0.52 18.26 -16.05
CA LYS A 320 0.32 19.69 -15.89
C LYS A 320 1.67 20.40 -15.97
N VAL A 321 1.74 21.43 -16.80
CA VAL A 321 2.89 22.34 -16.86
C VAL A 321 2.58 23.61 -16.09
N PHE A 322 3.58 24.11 -15.36
CA PHE A 322 3.54 25.41 -14.72
C PHE A 322 4.45 26.39 -15.50
N PHE A 323 3.96 27.60 -15.75
CA PHE A 323 4.77 28.66 -16.32
C PHE A 323 4.35 30.03 -15.81
N VAL A 324 5.31 30.96 -15.78
CA VAL A 324 5.05 32.36 -15.45
C VAL A 324 4.82 33.13 -16.74
N TYR A 325 3.72 33.88 -16.81
CA TYR A 325 3.46 34.83 -17.88
C TYR A 325 3.50 36.25 -17.33
N ASN A 326 4.23 37.12 -18.02
CA ASN A 326 4.33 38.54 -17.71
C ASN A 326 3.50 39.32 -18.73
N THR A 327 2.45 39.99 -18.26
CA THR A 327 1.59 40.83 -19.09
C THR A 327 2.34 42.08 -19.54
N VAL A 328 2.03 42.53 -20.75
CA VAL A 328 2.62 43.74 -21.35
C VAL A 328 1.70 44.93 -21.09
N ASN A 329 0.43 44.78 -21.45
CA ASN A 329 -0.52 45.88 -21.54
C ASN A 329 -1.42 46.00 -20.31
N ILE A 330 -1.81 44.86 -19.75
CA ILE A 330 -2.71 44.79 -18.59
C ILE A 330 -2.04 44.25 -17.33
N THR A 331 -2.74 44.22 -16.20
CA THR A 331 -2.36 43.73 -14.87
C THR A 331 -2.70 42.26 -14.77
N ALA A 332 -2.05 41.57 -13.84
CA ALA A 332 -2.28 40.16 -13.61
C ALA A 332 -3.75 39.87 -13.26
N GLN A 333 -4.35 40.69 -12.39
CA GLN A 333 -5.77 40.55 -12.02
C GLN A 333 -6.72 40.74 -13.20
N GLU A 334 -6.43 41.70 -14.10
CA GLU A 334 -7.30 41.95 -15.25
C GLU A 334 -7.21 40.82 -16.28
N LEU A 335 -6.00 40.33 -16.57
CA LEU A 335 -5.85 39.16 -17.44
C LEU A 335 -6.57 37.94 -16.87
N GLU A 336 -6.45 37.70 -15.56
CA GLU A 336 -7.18 36.63 -14.88
C GLU A 336 -8.69 36.76 -15.07
N ASN A 337 -9.26 37.95 -14.84
CA ASN A 337 -10.70 38.19 -15.02
C ASN A 337 -11.14 37.90 -16.46
N ARG A 338 -10.33 38.32 -17.45
CA ARG A 338 -10.61 38.05 -18.86
C ARG A 338 -10.58 36.56 -19.19
N ILE A 339 -9.58 35.82 -18.68
CA ILE A 339 -9.48 34.38 -18.87
C ILE A 339 -10.63 33.64 -18.16
N ARG A 340 -10.99 34.04 -16.93
CA ARG A 340 -12.13 33.47 -16.21
C ARG A 340 -13.44 33.61 -16.98
N ASN A 341 -13.64 34.74 -17.69
CA ASN A 341 -14.84 34.94 -18.52
C ASN A 341 -14.91 34.00 -19.74
N LEU A 342 -13.79 33.41 -20.17
CA LEU A 342 -13.79 32.42 -21.25
C LEU A 342 -14.24 31.03 -20.78
N ASN A 343 -14.38 30.79 -19.46
CA ASN A 343 -14.75 29.50 -18.87
C ASN A 343 -13.87 28.34 -19.39
N LEU A 344 -12.55 28.54 -19.43
CA LEU A 344 -11.62 27.49 -19.85
C LEU A 344 -11.54 26.39 -18.78
N ASN A 345 -11.69 25.13 -19.19
CA ASN A 345 -11.51 23.99 -18.30
C ASN A 345 -10.02 23.70 -18.07
N ASN A 346 -9.68 23.18 -16.90
CA ASN A 346 -8.33 22.69 -16.56
C ASN A 346 -7.22 23.76 -16.60
N VAL A 347 -7.55 25.03 -16.41
CA VAL A 347 -6.56 26.12 -16.27
C VAL A 347 -6.66 26.69 -14.87
N ASP A 348 -5.58 26.52 -14.10
CA ASP A 348 -5.45 27.09 -12.76
C ASP A 348 -4.54 28.32 -12.85
N ILE A 349 -5.03 29.48 -12.38
CA ILE A 349 -4.27 30.74 -12.35
C ILE A 349 -4.00 31.11 -10.90
N ASN A 350 -2.73 31.36 -10.60
CA ASN A 350 -2.25 31.84 -9.31
C ASN A 350 -1.38 33.09 -9.49
N TYR A 351 -1.16 33.81 -8.40
CA TYR A 351 -0.29 34.98 -8.33
C TYR A 351 0.37 35.04 -6.95
N LEU A 352 1.40 35.86 -6.81
CA LEU A 352 2.09 36.07 -5.54
C LEU A 352 1.27 37.01 -4.65
N ASN A 353 1.57 38.31 -4.67
CA ASN A 353 0.90 39.33 -3.87
C ASN A 353 0.50 40.53 -4.74
N TYR A 354 -0.59 41.20 -4.36
CA TYR A 354 -1.13 42.40 -5.01
C TYR A 354 -1.35 42.25 -6.53
N PRO A 355 -2.19 41.31 -6.99
CA PRO A 355 -2.46 41.07 -8.41
C PRO A 355 -3.03 42.29 -9.14
N GLN A 356 -3.66 43.22 -8.41
CA GLN A 356 -4.16 44.50 -8.93
C GLN A 356 -3.04 45.47 -9.35
N PHE A 357 -1.81 45.24 -8.91
CA PHE A 357 -0.63 46.07 -9.21
C PHE A 357 0.44 45.31 -9.99
N SER A 358 0.50 43.98 -9.84
CA SER A 358 1.50 43.15 -10.50
C SER A 358 1.16 42.86 -11.98
N LYS A 359 2.18 42.50 -12.76
CA LYS A 359 2.06 42.07 -14.16
C LYS A 359 2.37 40.58 -14.35
N SER A 360 2.57 39.83 -13.28
CA SER A 360 3.04 38.45 -13.35
C SER A 360 1.99 37.50 -12.80
N LEU A 361 1.73 36.43 -13.54
CA LEU A 361 0.80 35.37 -13.15
C LEU A 361 1.40 34.01 -13.42
N ILE A 362 1.09 33.08 -12.52
CA ILE A 362 1.51 31.68 -12.55
C ILE A 362 0.34 30.89 -13.11
N ILE A 363 0.55 30.26 -14.26
CA ILE A 363 -0.47 29.48 -14.95
C ILE A 363 -0.10 28.02 -14.89
N GLN A 364 -1.06 27.19 -14.54
CA GLN A 364 -0.98 25.74 -14.60
C GLN A 364 -2.06 25.20 -15.54
N CYS A 365 -1.65 24.42 -16.53
CA CYS A 365 -2.56 23.81 -17.50
C CYS A 365 -1.99 22.48 -18.04
N PRO A 366 -2.79 21.66 -18.73
CA PRO A 366 -2.29 20.52 -19.49
C PRO A 366 -1.19 20.92 -20.48
N THR A 367 -0.22 20.02 -20.69
CA THR A 367 0.96 20.28 -21.54
C THR A 367 0.59 20.60 -22.99
N ASP A 368 -0.34 19.84 -23.56
CA ASP A 368 -0.88 20.01 -24.91
C ASP A 368 -1.68 21.30 -25.07
N TYR A 369 -2.30 21.78 -24.00
CA TYR A 369 -3.11 23.00 -23.99
C TYR A 369 -2.29 24.29 -23.90
N LYS A 370 -1.01 24.20 -23.50
CA LYS A 370 -0.17 25.39 -23.24
C LYS A 370 -0.08 26.33 -24.44
N LEU A 371 0.22 25.81 -25.64
CA LEU A 371 0.40 26.65 -26.83
C LEU A 371 -0.90 27.37 -27.22
N PHE A 372 -2.02 26.68 -27.11
CA PHE A 372 -3.35 27.25 -27.33
C PHE A 372 -3.65 28.34 -26.29
N LEU A 373 -3.46 28.05 -25.00
CA LEU A 373 -3.70 29.05 -23.94
C LEU A 373 -2.82 30.31 -24.12
N MET A 374 -1.56 30.13 -24.53
CA MET A 374 -0.67 31.26 -24.82
C MET A 374 -1.19 32.15 -25.97
N SER A 375 -1.81 31.60 -27.01
CA SER A 375 -2.39 32.43 -28.09
C SER A 375 -3.55 33.27 -27.58
N TYR A 376 -4.46 32.68 -26.79
CA TYR A 376 -5.57 33.41 -26.17
C TYR A 376 -5.09 34.51 -25.23
N ILE A 377 -4.10 34.23 -24.39
CA ILE A 377 -3.52 35.21 -23.47
C ILE A 377 -2.99 36.42 -24.24
N ASN A 378 -2.26 36.19 -25.34
CA ASN A 378 -1.72 37.26 -26.17
C ASN A 378 -2.82 38.12 -26.82
N GLU A 379 -3.94 37.50 -27.21
CA GLU A 379 -5.10 38.23 -27.76
C GLU A 379 -5.88 39.01 -26.69
N LEU A 380 -5.86 38.54 -25.44
CA LEU A 380 -6.51 39.20 -24.31
C LEU A 380 -5.67 40.32 -23.69
N ASP A 381 -4.35 40.24 -23.74
CA ASP A 381 -3.40 41.22 -23.21
C ASP A 381 -3.28 42.43 -24.15
N VAL A 382 -4.39 43.14 -24.35
CA VAL A 382 -4.49 44.31 -25.23
C VAL A 382 -4.97 45.55 -24.48
N VAL A 383 -4.45 46.71 -24.90
CA VAL A 383 -4.83 48.04 -24.38
C VAL A 383 -6.27 48.35 -24.76
N THR A 384 -7.06 48.82 -23.80
CA THR A 384 -8.45 49.24 -24.00
C THR A 384 -8.54 50.74 -24.30
N GLU A 385 -9.70 51.19 -24.81
CA GLU A 385 -9.92 52.61 -25.11
C GLU A 385 -9.86 53.48 -23.84
N LYS A 386 -9.40 54.74 -24.00
CA LYS A 386 -9.34 55.70 -22.89
C LYS A 386 -10.72 56.31 -22.63
N ILE A 387 -11.09 56.41 -21.37
CA ILE A 387 -12.34 57.02 -20.90
C ILE A 387 -12.05 58.08 -19.84
N LYS A 388 -13.02 58.98 -19.59
CA LYS A 388 -12.93 60.04 -18.58
C LYS A 388 -13.76 59.69 -17.36
N VAL A 389 -13.12 59.53 -16.21
CA VAL A 389 -13.80 59.14 -14.97
C VAL A 389 -13.33 59.98 -13.78
N PRO A 390 -14.25 60.51 -12.95
CA PRO A 390 -13.91 61.07 -11.65
C PRO A 390 -13.28 60.01 -10.73
N ILE A 391 -12.13 60.34 -10.13
CA ILE A 391 -11.35 59.40 -9.32
C ILE A 391 -11.15 59.86 -7.87
N ASP A 392 -11.15 61.18 -7.63
CA ASP A 392 -10.93 61.76 -6.31
C ASP A 392 -11.65 63.11 -6.20
N TYR A 393 -11.87 63.58 -4.98
CA TYR A 393 -12.56 64.85 -4.73
C TYR A 393 -12.09 65.52 -3.43
N SER A 394 -12.39 66.81 -3.28
CA SER A 394 -12.16 67.53 -2.02
C SER A 394 -13.21 68.61 -1.80
N ASN A 395 -13.71 68.68 -0.57
CA ASN A 395 -14.75 69.62 -0.16
C ASN A 395 -14.19 70.80 0.67
N GLU A 396 -12.87 70.93 0.73
CA GLU A 396 -12.19 71.92 1.54
C GLU A 396 -11.89 73.19 0.74
N PRO A 397 -11.80 74.38 1.36
CA PRO A 397 -11.42 75.62 0.68
C PRO A 397 -10.12 75.52 -0.12
N SER A 398 -9.13 74.81 0.42
CA SER A 398 -7.82 74.53 -0.20
C SER A 398 -7.81 73.24 -1.05
N GLY A 399 -8.97 72.70 -1.40
CA GLY A 399 -9.12 71.37 -2.01
C GLY A 399 -8.34 71.17 -3.31
N ARG A 400 -8.18 72.21 -4.14
CA ARG A 400 -7.32 72.11 -5.35
C ARG A 400 -5.86 71.83 -5.03
N SER A 401 -5.33 72.41 -3.95
CA SER A 401 -3.95 72.20 -3.52
C SER A 401 -3.77 70.78 -2.98
N TYR A 402 -4.72 70.30 -2.17
CA TYR A 402 -4.70 68.92 -1.66
C TYR A 402 -4.78 67.89 -2.79
N LEU A 403 -5.70 68.07 -3.74
CA LEU A 403 -5.78 67.21 -4.92
C LEU A 403 -4.51 67.28 -5.78
N LYS A 404 -3.85 68.45 -5.86
CA LYS A 404 -2.59 68.58 -6.60
C LYS A 404 -1.44 67.81 -5.94
N ASN A 405 -1.35 67.82 -4.61
CA ASN A 405 -0.36 67.05 -3.87
C ASN A 405 -0.61 65.54 -4.01
N ARG A 406 -1.88 65.11 -3.90
CA ARG A 406 -2.28 63.71 -4.13
C ARG A 406 -1.99 63.26 -5.56
N LEU A 407 -2.28 64.11 -6.55
CA LEU A 407 -1.92 63.86 -7.95
C LEU A 407 -0.43 63.60 -8.12
N ASN A 408 0.44 64.42 -7.51
CA ASN A 408 1.89 64.23 -7.63
C ASN A 408 2.32 62.87 -7.06
N LEU A 409 1.77 62.44 -5.93
CA LEU A 409 2.03 61.12 -5.35
C LEU A 409 1.51 59.99 -6.24
N ILE A 410 0.29 60.12 -6.79
CA ILE A 410 -0.28 59.12 -7.69
C ILE A 410 0.56 58.96 -8.96
N VAL A 411 1.05 60.06 -9.54
CA VAL A 411 1.93 60.06 -10.72
C VAL A 411 3.23 59.30 -10.41
N ASP A 412 3.81 59.52 -9.23
CA ASP A 412 5.03 58.85 -8.78
C ASP A 412 4.82 57.34 -8.57
N LEU A 413 3.70 56.95 -7.93
CA LEU A 413 3.38 55.55 -7.64
C LEU A 413 2.95 54.74 -8.86
N THR A 414 2.24 55.36 -9.80
CA THR A 414 1.64 54.66 -10.96
C THR A 414 2.40 54.83 -12.25
N GLY A 415 3.26 55.86 -12.36
CA GLY A 415 3.91 56.25 -13.61
C GLY A 415 2.97 56.85 -14.67
N ILE A 416 1.68 57.02 -14.37
CA ILE A 416 0.71 57.63 -15.30
C ILE A 416 1.03 59.14 -15.38
N PRO A 417 1.17 59.70 -16.59
CA PRO A 417 1.60 61.08 -16.74
C PRO A 417 0.55 62.06 -16.18
N SER A 418 1.01 63.13 -15.52
CA SER A 418 0.14 64.14 -14.94
C SER A 418 -0.80 64.80 -15.96
N SER A 419 -0.46 64.76 -17.26
CA SER A 419 -1.29 65.26 -18.35
C SER A 419 -2.60 64.49 -18.53
N SER A 420 -2.67 63.24 -18.09
CA SER A 420 -3.89 62.42 -18.12
C SER A 420 -4.91 62.85 -17.05
N PHE A 421 -4.52 63.71 -16.11
CA PHE A 421 -5.36 64.15 -14.99
C PHE A 421 -5.80 65.59 -15.15
N LYS A 422 -7.02 65.90 -14.70
CA LYS A 422 -7.56 67.26 -14.65
C LYS A 422 -8.27 67.51 -13.33
N ILE A 423 -7.94 68.62 -12.69
CA ILE A 423 -8.57 69.10 -11.46
C ILE A 423 -9.48 70.27 -11.83
N THR A 424 -10.77 70.15 -11.53
CA THR A 424 -11.76 71.19 -11.84
C THR A 424 -11.63 72.39 -10.89
N ASN A 425 -12.26 73.51 -11.28
CA ASN A 425 -12.69 74.50 -10.29
C ASN A 425 -13.84 73.92 -9.44
N SER A 426 -14.31 74.66 -8.42
CA SER A 426 -15.46 74.20 -7.63
C SER A 426 -16.66 73.98 -8.55
N VAL A 427 -17.27 72.79 -8.48
CA VAL A 427 -18.48 72.40 -9.21
C VAL A 427 -19.69 72.23 -8.28
N SER A 428 -19.61 72.78 -7.07
CA SER A 428 -20.71 72.82 -6.10
C SER A 428 -21.90 73.60 -6.67
N ARG A 429 -23.11 73.12 -6.36
CA ARG A 429 -24.38 73.74 -6.78
C ARG A 429 -24.86 74.83 -5.83
N ASP A 430 -24.37 74.80 -4.59
CA ASP A 430 -24.82 75.58 -3.44
C ASP A 430 -23.81 76.67 -3.01
N GLY A 431 -22.76 76.89 -3.81
CA GLY A 431 -21.73 77.90 -3.53
C GLY A 431 -20.67 77.45 -2.52
N GLY A 432 -20.71 76.18 -2.10
CA GLY A 432 -19.67 75.55 -1.30
C GLY A 432 -18.41 75.18 -2.11
N HIS A 433 -17.47 74.51 -1.44
CA HIS A 433 -16.26 73.98 -2.05
C HIS A 433 -16.49 72.53 -2.46
N TYR A 434 -16.40 72.23 -3.76
CA TYR A 434 -16.47 70.85 -4.26
C TYR A 434 -15.60 70.71 -5.50
N TYR A 435 -14.39 70.21 -5.33
CA TYR A 435 -13.41 70.04 -6.40
C TYR A 435 -13.33 68.57 -6.80
N ILE A 436 -13.26 68.30 -8.11
CA ILE A 436 -13.16 66.94 -8.65
C ILE A 436 -11.83 66.79 -9.39
N MET A 437 -11.14 65.69 -9.12
CA MET A 437 -10.07 65.20 -9.97
C MET A 437 -10.62 64.07 -10.84
N TYR A 438 -10.52 64.23 -12.16
CA TYR A 438 -10.84 63.19 -13.12
C TYR A 438 -9.62 62.78 -13.94
N LEU A 439 -9.66 61.54 -14.41
CA LEU A 439 -8.58 60.88 -15.14
C LEU A 439 -9.10 60.43 -16.52
N GLU A 440 -8.33 60.72 -17.56
CA GLU A 440 -8.52 60.27 -18.94
C GLU A 440 -7.52 59.16 -19.26
N GLU A 441 -7.89 57.91 -18.98
CA GLU A 441 -7.03 56.75 -19.18
C GLU A 441 -7.87 55.50 -19.49
N THR A 442 -7.20 54.38 -19.75
CA THR A 442 -7.87 53.08 -19.89
C THR A 442 -8.64 52.75 -18.59
N PRO A 443 -9.77 52.02 -18.66
CA PRO A 443 -10.52 51.54 -17.48
C PRO A 443 -9.63 50.89 -16.42
N GLU A 444 -8.57 50.24 -16.87
CA GLU A 444 -7.60 49.58 -16.01
C GLU A 444 -6.71 50.56 -15.24
N ASN A 445 -6.06 51.50 -15.93
CA ASN A 445 -5.28 52.54 -15.29
C ASN A 445 -6.15 53.38 -14.34
N ILE A 446 -7.43 53.56 -14.67
CA ILE A 446 -8.41 54.19 -13.77
C ILE A 446 -8.66 53.34 -12.54
N LYS A 447 -8.86 52.03 -12.69
CA LYS A 447 -9.04 51.10 -11.56
C LYS A 447 -7.79 51.09 -10.68
N LEU A 448 -6.60 50.99 -11.28
CA LEU A 448 -5.30 51.07 -10.62
C LEU A 448 -5.19 52.32 -9.74
N VAL A 449 -5.47 53.49 -10.30
CA VAL A 449 -5.42 54.77 -9.58
C VAL A 449 -6.44 54.81 -8.44
N LYS A 450 -7.66 54.29 -8.66
CA LYS A 450 -8.67 54.20 -7.59
C LYS A 450 -8.24 53.29 -6.45
N GLU A 451 -7.57 52.17 -6.73
CA GLU A 451 -7.01 51.33 -5.67
C GLU A 451 -5.88 52.05 -4.92
N TYR A 452 -4.96 52.72 -5.62
CA TYR A 452 -3.93 53.53 -4.96
C TYR A 452 -4.51 54.66 -4.10
N ILE A 453 -5.60 55.30 -4.52
CA ILE A 453 -6.29 56.31 -3.71
C ILE A 453 -6.78 55.70 -2.39
N LYS A 454 -7.40 54.51 -2.43
CA LYS A 454 -7.81 53.81 -1.19
C LYS A 454 -6.62 53.49 -0.29
N TYR A 455 -5.52 53.03 -0.87
CA TYR A 455 -4.27 52.75 -0.13
C TYR A 455 -3.63 54.02 0.45
N ILE A 456 -3.69 55.15 -0.25
CA ILE A 456 -3.21 56.43 0.27
C ILE A 456 -4.08 56.86 1.46
N ASP A 457 -5.39 56.65 1.39
CA ASP A 457 -6.32 57.01 2.46
C ASP A 457 -6.19 56.07 3.67
N ASN A 458 -5.78 54.81 3.46
CA ASN A 458 -5.53 53.85 4.52
C ASN A 458 -4.34 52.92 4.20
N PRO A 459 -3.09 53.34 4.46
CA PRO A 459 -1.89 52.62 4.04
C PRO A 459 -1.60 51.34 4.83
N LEU A 460 -2.35 51.09 5.91
CA LEU A 460 -2.22 49.90 6.76
C LEU A 460 -3.39 48.93 6.60
N SER A 461 -4.21 49.09 5.56
CA SER A 461 -5.47 48.36 5.38
C SER A 461 -5.34 46.91 4.91
N ASP A 462 -4.15 46.30 5.03
CA ASP A 462 -3.93 44.90 4.62
C ASP A 462 -4.57 43.90 5.60
#